data_AF-A0A024QI18-F1
#
_entry.id   AF-A0A024QI18-F1
#
_cell.length_a   1.000
_cell.length_b   1.000
_cell.length_c   1.000
_cell.angle_alpha   90.00
_cell.angle_beta   90.00
_cell.angle_gamma   90.00
#
_symmetry.space_group_name_H-M   'P 1'
#
loop_
_entity.id
_entity.type
_entity.pdbx_description
1 polymer ?
#
loop_
_entity_poly.entity_id
_entity_poly.type
_entity_poly.pdbx_seq_one_letter_code
_entity_poly.pdbx_strand_id
1 'polypeptide(L)'
;MKKIFKRLFKKKDKWDLFQEANCKTLAVTADRGSGKSYNIAKKINKSEWNHVVLIGGTVTLNTRVYKDVFEEQGVNVIYSNSNTLCLDNGKRITFFGVNGDSHLVAGLSADAVIMEDIEFIDNSYFRKILKLSREILHKSEGPIYVVGGRVENDYQAFINNANLQMNIKRE
;
A
#
# COMPACT_ATOMS: atom_id res chain seq x y z
N MET A 1 -17.50 20.38 -21.81
CA MET A 1 -16.69 19.26 -22.36
C MET A 1 -15.54 18.95 -21.42
N LYS A 2 -15.61 17.87 -20.63
CA LYS A 2 -14.49 17.43 -19.76
C LYS A 2 -13.51 16.60 -20.60
N LYS A 3 -12.25 17.03 -20.68
CA LYS A 3 -11.17 16.30 -21.36
C LYS A 3 -10.85 15.02 -20.56
N ILE A 4 -11.27 13.88 -21.09
CA ILE A 4 -10.85 12.56 -20.60
C ILE A 4 -9.38 12.36 -21.02
N PHE A 5 -8.46 12.39 -20.07
CA PHE A 5 -7.08 11.97 -20.30
C PHE A 5 -7.06 10.46 -20.54
N LYS A 6 -7.14 10.05 -21.81
CA LYS A 6 -6.98 8.67 -22.24
C LYS A 6 -5.49 8.30 -22.13
N ARG A 7 -5.04 7.91 -20.94
CA ARG A 7 -3.66 7.45 -20.73
C ARG A 7 -3.56 6.01 -21.23
N LEU A 8 -2.82 5.82 -22.32
CA LEU A 8 -2.50 4.54 -22.92
C LEU A 8 -1.65 3.70 -21.96
N PHE A 9 -2.26 2.85 -21.15
CA PHE A 9 -1.54 1.77 -20.46
C PHE A 9 -1.20 0.70 -21.50
N LYS A 10 0.02 0.76 -22.05
CA LYS A 10 0.58 -0.34 -22.85
C LYS A 10 0.72 -1.55 -21.92
N LYS A 11 0.04 -2.65 -22.24
CA LYS A 11 0.21 -4.00 -21.68
C LYS A 11 1.66 -4.28 -21.27
N LYS A 12 1.98 -4.19 -19.97
CA LYS A 12 3.11 -4.85 -19.29
C LYS A 12 2.76 -4.99 -17.80
N ASP A 13 1.67 -5.68 -17.51
CA ASP A 13 1.31 -6.13 -16.17
C ASP A 13 2.27 -7.26 -15.76
N LYS A 14 3.46 -6.91 -15.26
CA LYS A 14 4.38 -7.88 -14.65
C LYS A 14 4.86 -7.31 -13.33
N TRP A 15 4.34 -7.87 -12.25
CA TRP A 15 4.71 -7.54 -10.88
C TRP A 15 5.33 -8.75 -10.23
N ASP A 16 6.37 -8.50 -9.45
CA ASP A 16 6.97 -9.54 -8.63
C ASP A 16 6.34 -9.46 -7.24
N LEU A 17 5.71 -10.56 -6.79
CA LEU A 17 5.17 -10.73 -5.44
C LEU A 17 6.18 -11.50 -4.58
N PHE A 18 6.52 -11.00 -3.40
CA PHE A 18 7.46 -11.66 -2.47
C PHE A 18 6.80 -11.87 -1.12
N GLN A 19 6.97 -13.04 -0.49
CA GLN A 19 6.29 -13.41 0.74
C GLN A 19 7.27 -13.82 1.85
N GLU A 20 7.17 -13.23 3.05
CA GLU A 20 7.90 -13.73 4.24
C GLU A 20 7.33 -15.09 4.67
N ALA A 21 8.19 -16.06 5.01
CA ALA A 21 7.74 -17.42 5.36
C ALA A 21 6.82 -17.48 6.60
N ASN A 22 6.96 -16.53 7.52
CA ASN A 22 6.28 -16.52 8.83
C ASN A 22 5.47 -15.24 9.10
N CYS A 23 5.37 -14.32 8.13
CA CYS A 23 4.62 -13.07 8.25
C CYS A 23 3.95 -12.79 6.89
N LYS A 24 2.72 -12.29 6.89
CA LYS A 24 1.94 -12.03 5.65
C LYS A 24 2.44 -10.76 4.92
N THR A 25 3.74 -10.52 4.93
CA THR A 25 4.39 -9.40 4.24
C THR A 25 4.52 -9.74 2.76
N LEU A 26 3.90 -8.93 1.91
CA LEU A 26 3.83 -9.08 0.46
C LEU A 26 4.49 -7.88 -0.23
N ALA A 27 5.67 -8.06 -0.81
CA ALA A 27 6.29 -6.97 -1.56
C ALA A 27 5.77 -6.95 -3.00
N VAL A 28 5.48 -5.77 -3.53
CA VAL A 28 4.98 -5.51 -4.88
C VAL A 28 5.86 -4.46 -5.53
N THR A 29 6.70 -4.90 -6.46
CA THR A 29 7.62 -4.02 -7.19
C THR A 29 7.37 -4.03 -8.68
N ALA A 30 7.33 -2.85 -9.28
CA ALA A 30 7.62 -2.69 -10.71
C ALA A 30 8.06 -1.26 -11.05
N ASP A 31 8.35 -1.06 -12.33
CA ASP A 31 8.81 0.21 -12.90
C ASP A 31 7.78 1.33 -12.69
N ARG A 32 8.18 2.60 -12.79
CA ARG A 32 7.23 3.72 -12.70
C ARG A 32 6.15 3.62 -13.80
N GLY A 33 4.90 3.89 -13.43
CA GLY A 33 3.77 3.92 -14.39
C GLY A 33 3.18 2.55 -14.72
N SER A 34 3.63 1.49 -14.05
CA SER A 34 3.13 0.13 -14.20
C SER A 34 1.71 -0.06 -13.65
N GLY A 35 1.27 0.75 -12.67
CA GLY A 35 -0.08 0.68 -12.06
C GLY A 35 -0.18 -0.05 -10.70
N LYS A 36 0.87 -0.07 -9.87
CA LYS A 36 0.96 -0.92 -8.65
C LYS A 36 -0.07 -0.50 -7.63
N SER A 37 0.00 0.76 -7.24
CA SER A 37 -0.91 1.38 -6.28
C SER A 37 -2.36 1.30 -6.77
N TYR A 38 -2.58 1.39 -8.08
CA TYR A 38 -3.89 1.21 -8.69
C TYR A 38 -4.40 -0.24 -8.55
N ASN A 39 -3.57 -1.24 -8.81
CA ASN A 39 -3.92 -2.65 -8.60
C ASN A 39 -4.09 -3.00 -7.12
N ILE A 40 -3.31 -2.40 -6.21
CA ILE A 40 -3.48 -2.56 -4.77
C ILE A 40 -4.83 -1.97 -4.31
N ALA A 41 -5.19 -0.77 -4.76
CA ALA A 41 -6.50 -0.19 -4.49
C ALA A 41 -7.64 -1.11 -4.97
N LYS A 42 -7.52 -1.70 -6.17
CA LYS A 42 -8.48 -2.72 -6.66
C LYS A 42 -8.53 -3.97 -5.77
N LYS A 43 -7.38 -4.45 -5.28
CA LYS A 43 -7.31 -5.62 -4.37
C LYS A 43 -7.97 -5.29 -3.03
N ILE A 44 -7.74 -4.10 -2.47
CA ILE A 44 -8.38 -3.66 -1.22
C ILE A 44 -9.91 -3.64 -1.35
N ASN A 45 -10.42 -3.07 -2.45
CA ASN A 45 -11.86 -2.99 -2.64
C ASN A 45 -12.53 -4.38 -2.70
N LYS A 46 -11.84 -5.36 -3.31
CA LYS A 46 -12.31 -6.75 -3.44
C LYS A 46 -12.01 -7.63 -2.22
N SER A 47 -11.27 -7.13 -1.23
CA SER A 47 -10.88 -7.88 -0.04
C SER A 47 -11.98 -7.86 1.02
N GLU A 48 -11.87 -8.73 2.02
CA GLU A 48 -12.70 -8.69 3.23
C GLU A 48 -12.20 -7.66 4.28
N TRP A 49 -11.16 -6.89 3.97
CA TRP A 49 -10.57 -5.93 4.91
C TRP A 49 -11.48 -4.71 5.05
N ASN A 50 -11.93 -4.42 6.27
CA ASN A 50 -12.80 -3.29 6.59
C ASN A 50 -11.99 -2.06 6.98
N HIS A 51 -10.83 -2.22 7.61
CA HIS A 51 -9.92 -1.12 7.90
C HIS A 51 -8.55 -1.37 7.29
N VAL A 52 -8.11 -0.49 6.40
CA VAL A 52 -6.78 -0.56 5.78
C VAL A 52 -5.98 0.68 6.15
N VAL A 53 -4.75 0.48 6.58
CA VAL A 53 -3.81 1.58 6.86
C VAL A 53 -2.79 1.68 5.75
N LEU A 54 -2.64 2.86 5.17
CA LEU A 54 -1.65 3.23 4.17
C LEU A 54 -0.59 4.12 4.80
N ILE A 55 0.68 3.72 4.70
CA ILE A 55 1.83 4.48 5.21
C ILE A 55 2.72 4.78 4.02
N GLY A 56 3.00 6.05 3.72
CA GLY A 56 3.80 6.40 2.55
C GLY A 56 4.28 7.84 2.50
N GLY A 57 5.22 8.11 1.60
CA GLY A 57 5.89 9.41 1.50
C GLY A 57 4.94 10.56 1.16
N THR A 58 3.92 10.28 0.34
CA THR A 58 3.02 11.32 -0.18
C THR A 58 1.54 10.99 0.07
N VAL A 59 1.04 11.28 1.28
CA VAL A 59 -0.36 11.05 1.68
C VAL A 59 -1.35 11.60 0.66
N THR A 60 -1.23 12.89 0.28
CA THR A 60 -2.17 13.55 -0.62
C THR A 60 -2.28 12.88 -1.99
N LEU A 61 -1.15 12.40 -2.54
CA LEU A 61 -1.12 11.72 -3.83
C LEU A 61 -1.78 10.34 -3.72
N ASN A 62 -1.45 9.59 -2.66
CA ASN A 62 -1.98 8.26 -2.43
C ASN A 62 -3.49 8.31 -2.15
N THR A 63 -3.97 9.25 -1.32
CA THR A 63 -5.41 9.44 -1.08
C THR A 63 -6.17 9.69 -2.38
N ARG A 64 -5.62 10.50 -3.29
CA ARG A 64 -6.25 10.76 -4.59
C ARG A 64 -6.31 9.52 -5.47
N VAL A 65 -5.19 8.81 -5.66
CA VAL A 65 -5.14 7.61 -6.51
C VAL A 65 -6.16 6.57 -6.04
N TYR A 66 -6.19 6.32 -4.73
CA TYR A 66 -7.09 5.32 -4.15
C TYR A 66 -8.56 5.72 -4.29
N LYS A 67 -8.88 6.99 -4.02
CA LYS A 67 -10.21 7.55 -4.26
C LYS A 67 -10.66 7.37 -5.70
N ASP A 68 -9.82 7.76 -6.67
CA ASP A 68 -10.13 7.65 -8.10
C ASP A 68 -10.41 6.18 -8.49
N VAL A 69 -9.66 5.22 -7.95
CA VAL A 69 -9.89 3.79 -8.22
C VAL A 69 -11.21 3.29 -7.62
N PHE A 70 -11.51 3.66 -6.37
CA PHE A 70 -12.75 3.21 -5.71
C PHE A 70 -13.98 3.74 -6.45
N GLU A 71 -13.97 5.02 -6.83
CA GLU A 71 -15.04 5.63 -7.63
C GLU A 71 -15.19 4.95 -9.00
N GLU A 72 -14.09 4.62 -9.68
CA GLU A 72 -14.12 3.86 -10.94
C GLU A 72 -14.73 2.46 -10.76
N GLN A 73 -14.58 1.86 -9.59
CA GLN A 73 -15.18 0.56 -9.25
C GLN A 73 -16.62 0.67 -8.72
N GLY A 74 -17.23 1.85 -8.79
CA GLY A 74 -18.60 2.10 -8.35
C GLY A 74 -18.78 2.20 -6.84
N VAL A 75 -17.69 2.42 -6.10
CA VAL A 75 -17.69 2.58 -4.63
C VAL A 75 -17.55 4.06 -4.31
N ASN A 76 -18.53 4.61 -3.59
CA ASN A 76 -18.55 6.04 -3.31
C ASN A 76 -17.80 6.36 -2.01
N VAL A 77 -17.12 7.51 -1.99
CA VAL A 77 -16.55 8.07 -0.76
C VAL A 77 -17.65 8.84 -0.03
N ILE A 78 -18.10 8.32 1.10
CA ILE A 78 -19.14 8.93 1.94
C ILE A 78 -18.58 9.92 2.96
N TYR A 79 -17.31 9.77 3.33
CA TYR A 79 -16.59 10.72 4.18
C TYR A 79 -15.11 10.76 3.77
N SER A 80 -14.53 11.96 3.76
CA SER A 80 -13.10 12.16 3.53
C SER A 80 -12.59 13.29 4.41
N ASN A 81 -11.46 13.04 5.07
CA ASN A 81 -10.60 14.09 5.62
C ASN A 81 -9.19 13.95 5.03
N SER A 82 -8.22 14.71 5.54
CA SER A 82 -6.85 14.71 5.02
C SER A 82 -6.20 13.33 5.01
N ASN A 83 -6.57 12.47 5.97
CA ASN A 83 -5.89 11.21 6.28
C ASN A 83 -6.84 10.01 6.29
N THR A 84 -8.12 10.16 5.93
CA THR A 84 -9.08 9.05 6.00
C THR A 84 -10.13 9.16 4.91
N LEU A 85 -10.44 8.02 4.31
CA LEU A 85 -11.60 7.80 3.45
C LEU A 85 -12.52 6.76 4.10
N CYS A 86 -13.80 7.05 4.18
CA CYS A 86 -14.83 6.06 4.47
C CYS A 86 -15.67 5.86 3.20
N LEU A 87 -15.88 4.59 2.86
CA LEU A 87 -16.56 4.15 1.65
C LEU A 87 -17.98 3.67 1.97
N ASP A 88 -18.89 3.76 1.01
CA ASP A 88 -20.29 3.30 1.15
C ASP A 88 -20.42 1.79 1.42
N ASN A 89 -19.43 1.00 1.00
CA ASN A 89 -19.33 -0.43 1.30
C ASN A 89 -18.80 -0.73 2.71
N GLY A 90 -18.68 0.26 3.59
CA GLY A 90 -18.25 0.10 4.98
C GLY A 90 -16.74 0.07 5.19
N LYS A 91 -15.92 0.11 4.13
CA LYS A 91 -14.47 0.15 4.26
C LYS A 91 -13.97 1.52 4.71
N ARG A 92 -12.98 1.51 5.60
CA ARG A 92 -12.23 2.68 6.05
C ARG A 92 -10.77 2.54 5.62
N ILE A 93 -10.24 3.60 5.02
CA ILE A 93 -8.85 3.68 4.59
C ILE A 93 -8.20 4.86 5.29
N THR A 94 -7.15 4.62 6.07
CA THR A 94 -6.44 5.67 6.81
C THR A 94 -5.02 5.82 6.28
N PHE A 95 -4.59 7.05 6.02
CA PHE A 95 -3.32 7.40 5.37
C PHE A 95 -2.41 8.11 6.37
N PHE A 96 -1.15 7.71 6.41
CA PHE A 96 -0.12 8.30 7.26
C PHE A 96 1.09 8.72 6.45
N GLY A 97 1.57 9.93 6.74
CA GLY A 97 2.78 10.46 6.15
C GLY A 97 4.00 9.88 6.83
N VAL A 98 5.02 9.61 6.02
CA VAL A 98 6.32 9.12 6.48
C VAL A 98 6.98 10.06 7.49
N ASN A 99 6.77 11.39 7.49
CA ASN A 99 7.57 12.29 8.35
C ASN A 99 6.84 12.98 9.52
N GLY A 100 5.52 12.80 9.68
CA GLY A 100 4.74 13.58 10.67
C GLY A 100 3.98 12.76 11.70
N ASP A 101 3.57 11.54 11.35
CA ASP A 101 2.39 10.95 11.98
C ASP A 101 2.68 9.71 12.85
N SER A 102 3.95 9.36 13.10
CA SER A 102 4.27 8.10 13.79
C SER A 102 3.62 7.95 15.18
N HIS A 103 3.26 9.06 15.83
CA HIS A 103 2.53 9.07 17.10
C HIS A 103 1.02 8.81 16.93
N LEU A 104 0.44 9.11 15.76
CA LEU A 104 -0.98 8.87 15.43
C LEU A 104 -1.28 7.40 15.13
N VAL A 105 -0.22 6.61 14.87
CA VAL A 105 -0.36 5.20 14.49
C VAL A 105 -0.40 4.27 15.69
N ALA A 106 0.14 4.70 16.84
CA ALA A 106 0.13 3.93 18.07
C ALA A 106 -1.31 3.73 18.57
N GLY A 107 -1.73 2.46 18.72
CA GLY A 107 -3.07 2.09 19.18
C GLY A 107 -4.12 1.91 18.08
N LEU A 108 -3.75 2.08 16.80
CA LEU A 108 -4.62 1.69 15.70
C LEU A 108 -4.65 0.16 15.55
N SER A 109 -5.81 -0.36 15.16
CA SER A 109 -6.00 -1.75 14.72
C SER A 109 -6.54 -1.72 13.30
N ALA A 110 -5.93 -2.49 12.40
CA ALA A 110 -6.37 -2.60 11.01
C ALA A 110 -6.38 -4.05 10.53
N ASP A 111 -7.09 -4.29 9.43
CA ASP A 111 -7.20 -5.59 8.78
C ASP A 111 -6.09 -5.80 7.74
N ALA A 112 -5.47 -4.73 7.26
CA ALA A 112 -4.29 -4.77 6.37
C ALA A 112 -3.48 -3.47 6.50
N VAL A 113 -2.19 -3.57 6.18
CA VAL A 113 -1.29 -2.41 6.09
C VAL A 113 -0.64 -2.37 4.71
N ILE A 114 -0.58 -1.19 4.09
CA ILE A 114 0.12 -0.94 2.84
C ILE A 114 1.20 0.10 3.09
N MET A 115 2.43 -0.22 2.71
CA MET A 115 3.57 0.68 2.73
C MET A 115 3.82 1.13 1.29
N GLU A 116 3.44 2.36 0.93
CA GLU A 116 3.62 2.93 -0.42
C GLU A 116 4.92 3.75 -0.50
N ASP A 117 5.47 3.84 -1.71
CA ASP A 117 6.59 4.72 -2.03
C ASP A 117 7.86 4.43 -1.19
N ILE A 118 8.11 3.16 -0.88
CA ILE A 118 9.22 2.75 -0.01
C ILE A 118 10.61 3.02 -0.62
N GLU A 119 10.71 3.26 -1.93
CA GLU A 119 11.97 3.68 -2.57
C GLU A 119 12.44 5.08 -2.12
N PHE A 120 11.57 5.87 -1.46
CA PHE A 120 11.90 7.22 -0.99
C PHE A 120 12.18 7.29 0.52
N ILE A 121 12.28 6.16 1.21
CA ILE A 121 12.56 6.10 2.65
C ILE A 121 13.87 5.35 2.92
N ASP A 122 14.62 5.80 3.93
CA ASP A 122 15.87 5.12 4.30
C ASP A 122 15.63 3.80 5.07
N ASN A 123 16.68 2.98 5.18
CA ASN A 123 16.61 1.66 5.83
C ASN A 123 16.22 1.70 7.32
N SER A 124 16.67 2.71 8.07
CA SER A 124 16.32 2.86 9.48
C SER A 124 14.82 3.16 9.62
N TYR A 125 14.33 4.03 8.75
CA TYR A 125 12.94 4.43 8.69
C TYR A 125 12.03 3.29 8.24
N PHE A 126 12.43 2.58 7.20
CA PHE A 126 11.76 1.38 6.73
C PHE A 126 11.54 0.36 7.88
N ARG A 127 12.58 0.07 8.67
CA ARG A 127 12.48 -0.84 9.82
C ARG A 127 11.49 -0.34 10.87
N LYS A 128 11.46 0.98 11.12
CA LYS A 128 10.50 1.61 12.04
C LYS A 128 9.07 1.42 11.54
N ILE A 129 8.79 1.70 10.27
CA ILE A 129 7.46 1.51 9.68
C ILE A 129 7.08 0.02 9.71
N LEU A 130 7.98 -0.89 9.34
CA LEU A 130 7.68 -2.32 9.35
C LEU A 130 7.28 -2.81 10.76
N LYS A 131 8.00 -2.36 11.79
CA LYS A 131 7.65 -2.65 13.18
C LYS A 131 6.25 -2.13 13.52
N LEU A 132 5.97 -0.88 13.17
CA LEU A 132 4.68 -0.25 13.39
C LEU A 132 3.53 -0.96 12.66
N SER A 133 3.74 -1.35 11.40
CA SER A 133 2.78 -2.14 10.61
C SER A 133 2.42 -3.45 11.31
N ARG A 134 3.41 -4.12 11.92
CA ARG A 134 3.19 -5.35 12.70
C ARG A 134 2.39 -5.08 13.98
N GLU A 135 2.63 -3.95 14.65
CA GLU A 135 1.86 -3.54 15.84
C GLU A 135 0.39 -3.24 15.49
N ILE A 136 0.13 -2.54 14.37
CA ILE A 136 -1.23 -2.27 13.87
C ILE A 136 -2.00 -3.58 13.59
N LEU A 137 -1.30 -4.59 13.11
CA LEU A 137 -1.86 -5.91 12.77
C LEU A 137 -1.87 -6.89 13.94
N HIS A 138 -1.50 -6.51 15.17
CA HIS A 138 -1.32 -7.46 16.28
C HIS A 138 -2.54 -8.36 16.57
N LYS A 139 -3.76 -7.97 16.18
CA LYS A 139 -4.99 -8.77 16.32
C LYS A 139 -5.54 -9.31 15.00
N SER A 140 -4.89 -8.97 13.89
CA SER A 140 -5.34 -9.28 12.55
C SER A 140 -4.40 -10.26 11.88
N GLU A 141 -5.00 -11.19 11.16
CA GLU A 141 -4.31 -12.07 10.23
C GLU A 141 -4.10 -11.40 8.85
N GLY A 142 -4.08 -10.08 8.82
CA GLY A 142 -3.94 -9.23 7.65
C GLY A 142 -2.55 -9.27 7.00
N PRO A 143 -2.45 -8.94 5.69
CA PRO A 143 -1.15 -8.76 5.06
C PRO A 143 -0.55 -7.38 5.32
N ILE A 144 0.77 -7.31 5.18
CA ILE A 144 1.52 -6.08 5.01
C ILE A 144 1.96 -6.01 3.55
N TYR A 145 1.39 -5.13 2.73
CA TYR A 145 1.92 -4.89 1.40
C TYR A 145 3.06 -3.88 1.44
N VAL A 146 4.16 -4.19 0.78
CA VAL A 146 5.27 -3.26 0.60
C VAL A 146 5.36 -2.91 -0.87
N VAL A 147 4.96 -1.69 -1.23
CA VAL A 147 4.76 -1.24 -2.60
C VAL A 147 5.86 -0.25 -2.95
N GLY A 148 6.66 -0.58 -3.97
CA GLY A 148 7.81 0.24 -4.34
C GLY A 148 8.22 0.14 -5.80
N GLY A 149 9.12 1.02 -6.23
CA GLY A 149 9.82 0.95 -7.51
C GLY A 149 10.79 -0.23 -7.58
N ARG A 150 11.10 -0.72 -8.79
CA ARG A 150 12.28 -1.59 -8.98
C ARG A 150 13.54 -0.74 -8.76
N VAL A 151 14.15 -0.87 -7.60
CA VAL A 151 15.50 -0.40 -7.35
C VAL A 151 16.32 -1.63 -6.98
N GLU A 152 17.02 -2.22 -7.96
CA GLU A 152 17.70 -3.53 -7.81
C GLU A 152 18.61 -3.62 -6.58
N ASN A 153 19.21 -2.51 -6.13
CA ASN A 153 20.17 -2.51 -5.03
C ASN A 153 19.53 -2.29 -3.63
N ASP A 154 18.57 -1.39 -3.50
CA ASP A 154 17.91 -1.13 -2.20
C ASP A 154 16.85 -2.20 -1.87
N TYR A 155 16.34 -2.86 -2.90
CA TYR A 155 15.32 -3.88 -2.77
C TYR A 155 15.87 -5.24 -2.29
N GLN A 156 17.06 -5.63 -2.75
CA GLN A 156 17.74 -6.82 -2.23
C GLN A 156 18.11 -6.60 -0.76
N ALA A 157 18.49 -5.37 -0.38
CA ALA A 157 18.70 -5.01 1.01
C ALA A 157 17.40 -5.11 1.83
N PHE A 158 16.24 -4.71 1.28
CA PHE A 158 14.93 -4.92 1.92
C PHE A 158 14.59 -6.40 2.12
N ILE A 159 14.74 -7.24 1.07
CA ILE A 159 14.51 -8.70 1.15
C ILE A 159 15.41 -9.33 2.22
N ASN A 160 16.70 -8.97 2.21
CA ASN A 160 17.69 -9.49 3.15
C ASN A 160 17.47 -8.99 4.58
N ASN A 161 17.03 -7.74 4.76
CA ASN A 161 16.78 -7.15 6.09
C ASN A 161 15.46 -7.60 6.72
N ALA A 162 14.46 -7.92 5.91
CA ALA A 162 13.15 -8.37 6.37
C ALA A 162 13.04 -9.91 6.44
N ASN A 163 14.14 -10.66 6.25
CA ASN A 163 14.15 -12.13 6.20
C ASN A 163 13.07 -12.72 5.26
N LEU A 164 12.77 -12.03 4.15
CA LEU A 164 11.77 -12.48 3.20
C LEU A 164 12.34 -13.65 2.40
N GLN A 165 11.64 -14.80 2.39
CA GLN A 165 11.99 -15.88 1.47
C GLN A 165 11.47 -15.53 0.07
N MET A 166 12.36 -15.58 -0.92
CA MET A 166 11.98 -15.32 -2.32
C MET A 166 11.10 -16.45 -2.85
N ASN A 167 9.77 -16.31 -2.72
CA ASN A 167 8.80 -17.07 -3.51
C ASN A 167 8.25 -16.15 -4.60
N ILE A 168 8.99 -16.02 -5.70
CA ILE A 168 8.56 -15.20 -6.85
C ILE A 168 7.32 -15.86 -7.47
N LYS A 169 6.13 -15.27 -7.25
CA LYS A 169 4.98 -15.46 -8.14
C LYS A 169 4.88 -14.24 -9.06
N ARG A 170 4.98 -14.47 -10.36
CA ARG A 170 4.69 -13.48 -11.40
C ARG A 170 3.19 -13.56 -11.72
N GLU A 171 2.44 -12.54 -11.35
CA GLU A 171 1.04 -12.33 -11.77
C GLU A 171 0.98 -11.37 -12.96
#